data_AF-A0AA38M8N5-F1
#
_entry.id   AF-A0AA38M8N5-F1
#
_cell.length_a   1.000
_cell.length_b   1.000
_cell.length_c   1.000
_cell.angle_alpha   90.00
_cell.angle_beta   90.00
_cell.angle_gamma   90.00
#
_symmetry.space_group_name_H-M   'P 1'
#
loop_
_entity.id
_entity.type
_entity.pdbx_description
1 polymer ?
#
loop_
_entity_poly.entity_id
_entity_poly.type
_entity_poly.pdbx_seq_one_letter_code
_entity_poly.pdbx_strand_id
1 'polypeptide(L)'
;MILLIVNQLSLLEGEYNVYRFAVWNGLARPAWSSALAYIIFSCATGYGGIINSFLSHYVFNVLRKFTFGMYLVHVGMILVIIGNSRQGLLFNNRQLLLYFGEMCACSLPFALLVHLTFEAPLSSLKDYTSKGQKVLADKTN
;
A
#
# COMPACT_ATOMS: atom_id res chain seq x y z
N MET A 1 9.97 0.81 -0.80
CA MET A 1 10.47 -0.06 -1.87
C MET A 1 11.26 0.72 -2.92
N ILE A 2 10.68 1.78 -3.51
CA ILE A 2 11.37 2.70 -4.46
C ILE A 2 12.66 3.31 -3.85
N LEU A 3 12.63 3.73 -2.58
CA LEU A 3 13.82 4.26 -1.89
C LEU A 3 14.93 3.22 -1.66
N LEU A 4 14.58 1.93 -1.56
CA LEU A 4 15.57 0.86 -1.42
C LEU A 4 16.23 0.54 -2.77
N ILE A 5 15.50 0.72 -3.87
CA ILE A 5 16.01 0.55 -5.24
C ILE A 5 16.97 1.69 -5.61
N VAL A 6 16.63 2.95 -5.28
CA VAL A 6 17.55 4.10 -5.46
C VAL A 6 18.82 3.91 -4.65
N ASN A 7 18.70 3.47 -3.39
CA ASN A 7 19.81 3.18 -2.51
C ASN A 7 20.75 2.08 -3.08
N GLN A 8 20.16 1.02 -3.65
CA GLN A 8 20.92 -0.05 -4.31
C GLN A 8 21.57 0.39 -5.63
N LEU A 9 20.93 1.27 -6.40
CA LEU A 9 21.51 1.83 -7.63
C LEU A 9 22.72 2.72 -7.31
N SER A 10 22.64 3.54 -6.25
CA SER A 10 23.76 4.37 -5.78
C SER A 10 24.94 3.56 -5.21
N LEU A 11 24.73 2.29 -4.83
CA LEU A 11 25.83 1.40 -4.44
C LEU A 11 26.62 0.85 -5.65
N LEU A 12 26.04 0.88 -6.86
CA LEU A 12 26.69 0.41 -8.08
C LEU A 12 27.61 1.46 -8.71
N GLU A 13 27.46 2.75 -8.37
CA GLU A 13 28.26 3.86 -8.93
C GLU A 13 29.59 4.11 -8.19
N GLY A 14 29.99 3.23 -7.26
CA GLY A 14 31.38 3.14 -6.78
C GLY A 14 31.82 4.14 -5.69
N GLU A 15 31.06 5.19 -5.37
CA GLU A 15 31.36 6.09 -4.25
C GLU A 15 30.63 5.69 -2.96
N TYR A 16 31.11 4.63 -2.31
CA TYR A 16 30.55 4.12 -1.06
C TYR A 16 31.01 4.96 0.15
N ASN A 17 30.19 5.93 0.56
CA ASN A 17 30.44 6.71 1.78
C ASN A 17 29.45 6.32 2.90
N VAL A 18 29.94 5.57 3.89
CA VAL A 18 29.14 4.93 4.96
C VAL A 18 28.23 5.92 5.69
N TYR A 19 28.73 7.14 5.94
CA TYR A 19 27.99 8.19 6.66
C TYR A 19 26.73 8.61 5.91
N ARG A 20 26.82 8.84 4.59
CA ARG A 20 25.68 9.25 3.76
C ARG A 20 24.62 8.15 3.69
N PHE A 21 25.06 6.90 3.60
CA PHE A 21 24.17 5.74 3.56
C PHE A 21 23.43 5.53 4.89
N ALA A 22 24.11 5.65 6.03
CA ALA A 22 23.47 5.51 7.33
C ALA A 22 22.39 6.58 7.55
N VAL A 23 22.72 7.83 7.22
CA VAL A 23 21.82 8.98 7.29
C VAL A 23 20.62 8.79 6.35
N TRP A 24 20.83 8.41 5.10
CA TRP A 24 19.76 8.17 4.13
C TRP A 24 18.83 7.03 4.54
N ASN A 25 19.37 5.88 4.96
CA ASN A 25 18.56 4.73 5.38
C ASN A 25 17.72 5.01 6.62
N GLY A 26 18.26 5.77 7.58
CA GLY A 26 17.57 6.13 8.82
C GLY A 26 16.51 7.21 8.60
N LEU A 27 16.80 8.24 7.79
CA LEU A 27 15.95 9.42 7.66
C LEU A 27 14.94 9.36 6.51
N ALA A 28 15.18 8.58 5.46
CA ALA A 28 14.27 8.57 4.31
C ALA A 28 12.85 8.09 4.67
N ARG A 29 12.73 7.10 5.56
CA ARG A 29 11.43 6.61 6.07
C ARG A 29 10.67 7.63 6.92
N PRO A 30 11.26 8.20 8.00
CA PRO A 30 10.57 9.20 8.80
C PRO A 30 10.34 10.51 8.03
N ALA A 31 11.24 10.91 7.11
CA ALA A 31 11.04 12.09 6.27
C ALA A 31 9.80 11.92 5.37
N TRP A 32 9.65 10.75 4.73
CA TRP A 32 8.45 10.44 3.95
C TRP A 32 7.18 10.42 4.80
N SER A 33 7.23 9.77 5.96
CA SER A 33 6.09 9.75 6.89
C SER A 33 5.72 11.14 7.40
N SER A 34 6.71 12.00 7.66
CA SER A 34 6.51 13.37 8.12
C SER A 34 5.88 14.24 7.04
N ALA A 35 6.32 14.08 5.78
CA ALA A 35 5.70 14.75 4.64
C ALA A 35 4.22 14.36 4.48
N LEU A 36 3.89 13.06 4.60
CA LEU A 36 2.50 12.59 4.56
C LEU A 36 1.68 13.10 5.75
N ALA A 37 2.24 13.08 6.96
CA ALA A 37 1.58 13.60 8.15
C ALA A 37 1.24 15.09 8.01
N TYR A 38 2.14 15.88 7.43
CA TYR A 38 1.92 17.31 7.18
C TYR A 38 0.77 17.55 6.17
N ILE A 39 0.66 16.70 5.14
CA ILE A 39 -0.46 16.76 4.19
C ILE A 39 -1.79 16.47 4.92
N ILE A 40 -1.83 15.44 5.75
CA ILE A 40 -3.03 15.09 6.54
C ILE A 40 -3.40 16.22 7.50
N PHE A 41 -2.41 16.79 8.19
CA PHE A 41 -2.60 17.91 9.11
C PHE A 41 -3.15 19.15 8.40
N SER A 42 -2.64 19.47 7.21
CA SER A 42 -3.12 20.58 6.38
C SER A 42 -4.57 20.36 5.91
N CYS A 43 -4.96 19.12 5.60
CA CYS A 43 -6.35 18.78 5.31
C CYS A 43 -7.25 18.92 6.55
N ALA A 44 -6.78 18.50 7.73
CA ALA A 44 -7.55 18.53 8.97
C ALA A 44 -7.80 19.96 9.50
N THR A 45 -6.87 20.89 9.28
CA THR A 45 -7.00 22.29 9.68
C THR A 45 -7.74 23.16 8.65
N GLY A 46 -8.24 22.58 7.57
CA GLY A 46 -9.02 23.31 6.54
C GLY A 46 -8.18 24.18 5.59
N TYR A 47 -6.87 24.29 5.80
CA TYR A 47 -5.94 25.00 4.92
C TYR A 47 -5.53 24.20 3.67
N GLY A 48 -6.04 22.96 3.52
CA GLY A 48 -5.67 22.05 2.43
C GLY A 48 -6.21 22.41 1.04
N GLY A 49 -7.10 23.41 0.90
CA GLY A 49 -7.58 23.95 -0.38
C GLY A 49 -7.84 22.90 -1.47
N ILE A 50 -7.02 22.93 -2.53
CA ILE A 50 -7.09 22.03 -3.69
C ILE A 50 -6.86 20.55 -3.32
N ILE A 51 -5.95 20.27 -2.38
CA ILE A 51 -5.64 18.89 -1.95
C ILE A 51 -6.85 18.27 -1.26
N ASN A 52 -7.59 19.04 -0.45
CA ASN A 52 -8.80 18.56 0.20
C ASN A 52 -9.89 18.20 -0.83
N SER A 53 -10.07 19.02 -1.86
CA SER A 53 -11.03 18.74 -2.93
C SER A 53 -10.63 17.54 -3.78
N PHE A 54 -9.33 17.35 -4.01
CA PHE A 54 -8.79 16.18 -4.71
C PHE A 54 -8.96 14.90 -3.88
N LEU A 55 -8.62 14.92 -2.59
CA LEU A 55 -8.78 13.76 -1.68
C LEU A 55 -10.25 13.44 -1.34
N SER A 56 -11.15 14.43 -1.40
CA SER A 56 -12.58 14.24 -1.23
C SER A 56 -13.25 13.57 -2.44
N HIS A 57 -12.51 13.32 -3.52
CA HIS A 57 -13.06 12.72 -4.73
C HIS A 57 -13.34 11.22 -4.54
N TYR A 58 -14.42 10.72 -5.15
CA TYR A 58 -14.89 9.34 -5.02
C TYR A 58 -13.80 8.29 -5.35
N VAL A 59 -12.91 8.64 -6.29
CA VAL A 59 -11.74 7.84 -6.69
C VAL A 59 -10.87 7.46 -5.49
N PHE A 60 -10.62 8.40 -4.56
CA PHE A 60 -9.80 8.12 -3.37
C PHE A 60 -10.50 7.17 -2.38
N ASN A 61 -11.84 7.17 -2.36
CA ASN A 61 -12.57 6.23 -1.53
C ASN A 61 -12.42 4.79 -2.01
N VAL A 62 -12.33 4.57 -3.33
CA VAL A 62 -12.02 3.26 -3.92
C VAL A 62 -10.54 2.92 -3.74
N LEU A 63 -9.65 3.89 -3.99
CA LEU A 63 -8.20 3.71 -3.91
C LEU A 63 -7.73 3.26 -2.51
N ARG A 64 -8.27 3.88 -1.44
CA ARG A 64 -7.92 3.52 -0.05
C ARG A 64 -8.13 2.04 0.23
N LYS A 65 -9.21 1.48 -0.29
CA LYS A 65 -9.53 0.08 -0.05
C LYS A 65 -8.72 -0.86 -0.93
N PHE A 66 -8.42 -0.44 -2.17
CA PHE A 66 -7.50 -1.16 -3.06
C PHE A 66 -6.10 -1.30 -2.47
N THR A 67 -5.55 -0.21 -1.92
CA THR A 67 -4.23 -0.22 -1.26
C THR A 67 -4.23 -1.13 -0.03
N PHE A 68 -5.32 -1.18 0.74
CA PHE A 68 -5.44 -2.09 1.87
C PHE A 68 -5.45 -3.56 1.45
N GLY A 69 -6.19 -3.93 0.40
CA GLY A 69 -6.19 -5.28 -0.15
C GLY A 69 -4.81 -5.71 -0.65
N MET A 70 -4.12 -4.82 -1.37
CA MET A 70 -2.74 -5.06 -1.83
C MET A 70 -1.77 -5.29 -0.67
N TYR A 71 -1.89 -4.51 0.42
CA TYR A 71 -1.02 -4.65 1.59
C TYR A 71 -1.17 -6.04 2.25
N LEU A 72 -2.39 -6.54 2.43
CA LEU A 72 -2.62 -7.86 3.03
C LEU A 72 -2.05 -9.00 2.18
N VAL A 73 -2.24 -8.95 0.86
CA VAL A 73 -1.67 -9.95 -0.07
C VAL A 73 -0.15 -9.92 -0.04
N HIS A 74 0.44 -8.72 0.01
CA HIS A 74 1.88 -8.55 0.08
C HIS A 74 2.47 -9.17 1.36
N VAL A 75 1.86 -8.91 2.51
CA VAL A 75 2.28 -9.51 3.79
C VAL A 75 2.14 -11.04 3.77
N GLY A 76 1.04 -11.56 3.22
CA GLY A 76 0.84 -13.00 3.06
C GLY A 76 1.91 -13.66 2.18
N MET A 77 2.26 -13.02 1.06
CA MET A 77 3.30 -13.51 0.16
C MET A 77 4.67 -13.55 0.85
N ILE A 78 5.04 -12.48 1.57
CA ILE A 78 6.30 -12.41 2.32
C ILE A 78 6.41 -13.56 3.33
N LEU A 79 5.33 -13.85 4.05
CA LEU A 79 5.30 -14.95 5.03
C LEU A 79 5.52 -16.32 4.37
N VAL A 80 4.90 -16.56 3.21
CA VAL A 80 5.08 -17.81 2.45
C VAL A 80 6.50 -17.97 1.92
N ILE A 81 7.12 -16.87 1.47
CA ILE A 81 8.51 -16.87 0.99
C ILE A 81 9.47 -17.14 2.15
N ILE A 82 9.32 -16.43 3.27
CA ILE A 82 10.15 -16.64 4.47
C ILE A 82 9.98 -18.08 4.99
N GLY A 83 8.76 -18.63 4.97
CA GLY A 83 8.50 -20.00 5.37
C GLY A 83 9.07 -21.07 4.43
N ASN A 84 9.17 -20.77 3.12
CA ASN A 84 9.75 -21.66 2.11
C ASN A 84 11.27 -21.49 1.92
N SER A 85 11.86 -20.38 2.38
CA SER A 85 13.30 -20.14 2.32
C SER A 85 14.07 -21.02 3.32
N ARG A 86 14.17 -22.32 3.02
CA ARG A 86 15.09 -23.27 3.69
C ARG A 86 16.49 -23.30 3.05
N GLN A 87 16.69 -22.63 1.92
CA GLN A 87 17.98 -22.54 1.23
C GLN A 87 18.41 -21.08 1.13
N GLY A 88 19.67 -20.79 1.46
CA GLY A 88 20.24 -19.46 1.28
C GLY A 88 20.16 -19.06 -0.18
N LEU A 89 19.42 -18.00 -0.49
CA LEU A 89 19.37 -17.45 -1.84
C LEU A 89 20.80 -17.12 -2.28
N LEU A 90 21.27 -17.84 -3.29
CA LEU A 90 22.51 -17.48 -4.00
C LEU A 90 22.22 -16.17 -4.75
N PHE A 91 22.59 -15.04 -4.15
CA PHE A 91 22.34 -13.70 -4.67
C PHE A 91 23.15 -13.47 -5.95
N ASN A 92 22.54 -13.73 -7.11
CA ASN A 92 23.01 -13.25 -8.40
C ASN A 92 22.10 -12.09 -8.85
N ASN A 93 22.67 -10.97 -9.29
CA ASN A 93 21.96 -9.72 -9.60
C ASN A 93 20.76 -9.92 -10.56
N ARG A 94 20.90 -10.85 -11.51
CA ARG A 94 19.83 -11.20 -12.46
C ARG A 94 18.68 -11.97 -11.83
N GLN A 95 18.96 -12.85 -10.87
CA GLN A 95 17.92 -13.62 -10.18
C GLN A 95 17.12 -12.75 -9.21
N LEU A 96 17.76 -11.76 -8.58
CA LEU A 96 17.07 -10.81 -7.70
C LEU A 96 16.03 -9.98 -8.48
N LEU A 97 16.39 -9.48 -9.66
CA LEU A 97 15.49 -8.69 -10.52
C LEU A 97 14.28 -9.52 -10.99
N LEU A 98 14.52 -10.78 -11.37
CA LEU A 98 13.46 -11.70 -11.83
C LEU A 98 12.50 -12.06 -10.68
N TYR A 99 13.01 -12.42 -9.50
CA TYR A 99 12.17 -12.66 -8.32
C TYR A 99 11.33 -11.45 -7.96
N PHE A 100 11.90 -10.24 -8.09
CA PHE A 100 11.18 -9.01 -7.82
C PHE A 100 10.05 -8.77 -8.83
N GLY A 101 10.32 -8.99 -10.11
CA GLY A 101 9.33 -8.92 -11.18
C GLY A 101 8.21 -9.93 -10.97
N GLU A 102 8.53 -11.16 -10.58
CA GLU A 102 7.56 -12.22 -10.30
C GLU A 102 6.70 -11.90 -9.06
N MET A 103 7.29 -11.37 -7.99
CA MET A 103 6.51 -10.93 -6.83
C MET A 103 5.55 -9.79 -7.17
N CYS A 104 5.98 -8.83 -7.98
CA CYS A 104 5.10 -7.74 -8.42
C CYS A 104 3.99 -8.26 -9.35
N ALA A 105 4.34 -9.14 -10.30
CA ALA A 105 3.40 -9.68 -11.28
C ALA A 105 2.35 -10.60 -10.66
N CYS A 106 2.69 -11.37 -9.63
CA CYS A 106 1.74 -12.25 -8.94
C CYS A 106 0.88 -11.52 -7.89
N SER A 107 1.43 -10.51 -7.19
CA SER A 107 0.68 -9.79 -6.15
C SER A 107 -0.41 -8.88 -6.71
N LEU A 108 -0.20 -8.30 -7.89
CA LEU A 108 -1.18 -7.41 -8.55
C LEU A 108 -2.53 -8.10 -8.89
N PRO A 109 -2.58 -9.23 -9.61
CA PRO A 109 -3.84 -9.91 -9.95
C PRO A 109 -4.50 -10.58 -8.75
N PHE A 110 -3.71 -11.11 -7.80
CA PHE A 110 -4.26 -11.73 -6.59
C PHE A 110 -4.90 -10.70 -5.66
N ALA A 111 -4.28 -9.52 -5.53
CA ALA A 111 -4.89 -8.38 -4.83
C ALA A 111 -6.18 -7.92 -5.51
N LEU A 112 -6.23 -7.87 -6.84
CA LEU A 112 -7.46 -7.54 -7.58
C LEU A 112 -8.58 -8.55 -7.36
N LEU A 113 -8.28 -9.85 -7.37
CA LEU A 113 -9.27 -10.91 -7.18
C LEU A 113 -9.88 -10.92 -5.77
N VAL A 114 -9.04 -10.80 -4.74
CA VAL A 114 -9.50 -10.71 -3.34
C VAL A 114 -10.29 -9.43 -3.11
N HIS A 115 -9.86 -8.33 -3.72
CA HIS A 115 -10.57 -7.05 -3.62
C HIS A 115 -11.96 -7.10 -4.27
N LEU A 116 -12.07 -7.64 -5.49
CA LEU A 116 -13.35 -7.79 -6.19
C LEU A 116 -14.31 -8.75 -5.47
N THR A 117 -13.79 -9.86 -4.91
CA THR A 117 -14.63 -10.88 -4.26
C THR A 117 -15.12 -10.48 -2.88
N PHE A 118 -14.41 -9.63 -2.13
CA PHE A 118 -14.86 -9.17 -0.82
C PHE A 118 -15.63 -7.84 -0.87
N GLU A 119 -15.26 -6.90 -1.75
CA GLU A 119 -15.97 -5.61 -1.80
C GLU A 119 -17.33 -5.66 -2.50
N ALA A 120 -17.46 -6.40 -3.60
CA ALA A 120 -18.73 -6.53 -4.31
C ALA A 120 -19.89 -7.12 -3.47
N PRO A 121 -19.67 -8.16 -2.62
CA PRO A 121 -20.73 -8.63 -1.75
C PRO A 121 -20.96 -7.70 -0.54
N LEU A 122 -19.93 -7.03 -0.02
CA LEU A 122 -20.07 -6.14 1.14
C LEU A 122 -20.83 -4.84 0.81
N SER A 123 -20.66 -4.28 -0.38
CA SER A 123 -21.47 -3.13 -0.83
C SER A 123 -22.95 -3.51 -0.94
N SER A 124 -23.22 -4.71 -1.49
CA SER A 124 -24.58 -5.23 -1.62
C SER A 124 -25.23 -5.44 -0.24
N LEU A 125 -24.49 -6.02 0.72
CA LEU A 125 -24.94 -6.21 2.10
C LEU A 125 -25.31 -4.89 2.79
N LYS A 126 -24.51 -3.84 2.60
CA LYS A 126 -24.78 -2.52 3.20
C LYS A 126 -26.08 -1.90 2.70
N ASP A 127 -26.40 -2.09 1.43
CA ASP A 127 -27.65 -1.60 0.84
C ASP A 127 -28.86 -2.36 1.39
N TYR A 128 -28.74 -3.67 1.61
CA TYR A 128 -29.80 -4.47 2.25
C TYR A 128 -30.04 -4.04 3.69
N THR A 129 -28.99 -3.83 4.50
CA THR A 129 -29.12 -3.37 5.88
C THR A 129 -29.70 -1.96 5.97
N SER A 130 -29.28 -1.04 5.10
CA SER A 130 -29.80 0.33 5.07
C SER A 130 -31.28 0.40 4.67
N LYS A 131 -31.69 -0.39 3.67
CA LYS A 131 -33.11 -0.54 3.32
C LYS A 131 -33.92 -1.16 4.47
N GLY A 132 -33.38 -2.19 5.13
CA GLY A 132 -34.02 -2.79 6.30
C GLY A 132 -34.27 -1.80 7.43
N GLN A 133 -33.30 -0.90 7.68
CA GLN A 133 -33.41 0.11 8.73
C GLN A 133 -34.48 1.18 8.43
N LYS A 134 -34.68 1.56 7.16
CA LYS A 134 -35.74 2.50 6.75
C LYS A 134 -37.14 1.89 6.85
N VAL A 135 -37.29 0.61 6.50
CA VAL A 135 -38.57 -0.11 6.60
C VAL A 135 -39.00 -0.30 8.06
N LEU A 136 -38.05 -0.51 8.99
CA LEU A 136 -38.35 -0.62 10.41
C LEU A 136 -38.77 0.72 11.03
N ALA A 137 -38.21 1.84 10.57
CA ALA A 137 -38.59 3.17 11.04
C ALA A 137 -39.98 3.62 10.56
N ASP A 138 -40.42 3.14 9.39
CA ASP A 138 -41.75 3.40 8.83
C ASP A 138 -42.87 2.62 9.54
N LYS A 139 -42.57 1.42 10.07
CA LYS A 139 -43.53 0.60 10.83
C LYS A 139 -43.75 1.03 12.28
N THR A 140 -42.92 1.93 12.80
CA THR A 140 -42.99 2.42 14.18
C THR A 140 -43.66 3.79 14.32
N ASN A 141 -44.18 4.35 13.22
CA ASN A 141 -44.91 5.62 13.14
C ASN A 141 -46.33 5.34 12.62
#